data_AF-E6SK27-F1
#
_entry.id   AF-E6SK27-F1
#
_cell.length_a   1.000
_cell.length_b   1.000
_cell.length_c   1.000
_cell.angle_alpha   90.00
_cell.angle_beta   90.00
_cell.angle_gamma   90.00
#
_symmetry.space_group_name_H-M   'P 1'
#
loop_
_entity.id
_entity.type
_entity.pdbx_description
1 polymer ?
#
loop_
_entity_poly.entity_id
_entity_poly.type
_entity_poly.pdbx_seq_one_letter_code
_entity_poly.pdbx_strand_id
1 'polypeptide(L)'
;MSRLDELRNLHARGRLVLKARPAEGGSAPAGPGARQGAGPVPPGAGASRAGGLAPGSAAAAGGGGDPAEPAVGPFRPVATELGTAWCWRTVYPLTFAHGRGTPGAWYRDLQRSLGILAALAGPARMRQPVPAAVEQLLFLDLETTGLAVAAGHRPFLAGLAWFDRVGANGRSREEDSGPGDPGAGDLALVVEQYLVPDLEPATERAWLVAIARRVAEHPWLVTFNGRGFDWPMLATRWQWNRLPAPAPAAHFDLLYPARRLWAGPGQRVNLRALEFRLLGVLRHDDVPGAEIPGRYARFLQSRSPAGPGAGNPCPGTPDPGAEPPYPRDAGKGAEPPLTGAAGAGDAAGALLPVLRHNLLDLLSLVGITAHIGGWLAAGPAGTCRWDEALAAGHEWERVDAATAVAWYERALALARGRTAVAAVARRLVPLYRRQRRWGDAVAVQAALCDPQHPLAPVEPWLDLAELWLRCRDRRRAAACLAQARRLWERRHRLPLAGVRRAGGAGPRPAPGGTSSAGGAPAAAPGAPPGSGAAASGTTPDPGDGGHRGRVPEEPLPASPSPLERRLARLQRLVAEPGGDAQARAL
;
A
#
# COMPACT_ATOMS: atom_id res chain seq x y z
N MET A 1 2.67 9.22 31.35
CA MET A 1 2.25 7.82 31.57
C MET A 1 1.85 7.23 30.24
N SER A 2 2.28 6.00 29.90
CA SER A 2 1.78 5.34 28.70
C SER A 2 0.34 4.89 28.89
N ARG A 3 -0.39 4.61 27.81
CA ARG A 3 -1.72 4.01 27.94
C ARG A 3 -1.67 2.59 28.50
N LEU A 4 -0.56 1.86 28.31
CA LEU A 4 -0.38 0.57 28.97
C LEU A 4 -0.33 0.77 30.50
N ASP A 5 0.32 1.83 30.98
CA ASP A 5 0.33 2.17 32.42
C ASP A 5 -1.04 2.66 32.92
N GLU A 6 -1.77 3.40 32.11
CA GLU A 6 -3.17 3.75 32.38
C GLU A 6 -4.03 2.49 32.52
N LEU A 7 -3.93 1.54 31.59
CA LEU A 7 -4.65 0.26 31.64
C LEU A 7 -4.22 -0.60 32.84
N ARG A 8 -2.91 -0.72 33.12
CA ARG A 8 -2.37 -1.39 34.32
C ARG A 8 -2.95 -0.80 35.60
N ASN A 9 -3.01 0.54 35.69
CA ASN A 9 -3.46 1.26 36.90
C ASN A 9 -4.99 1.24 37.06
N LEU A 10 -5.75 1.44 35.97
CA LEU A 10 -7.21 1.25 35.95
C LEU A 10 -7.58 -0.19 36.31
N HIS A 11 -6.83 -1.17 35.80
CA HIS A 11 -6.99 -2.58 36.14
C HIS A 11 -6.71 -2.84 37.62
N ALA A 12 -5.56 -2.38 38.15
CA ALA A 12 -5.18 -2.56 39.55
C ALA A 12 -6.19 -1.95 40.52
N ARG A 13 -6.85 -0.85 40.13
CA ARG A 13 -7.91 -0.17 40.89
C ARG A 13 -9.31 -0.77 40.68
N GLY A 14 -9.46 -1.79 39.82
CA GLY A 14 -10.77 -2.37 39.46
C GLY A 14 -11.68 -1.45 38.63
N ARG A 15 -11.15 -0.36 38.06
CA ARG A 15 -11.89 0.72 37.38
C ARG A 15 -11.84 0.64 35.86
N LEU A 16 -11.77 -0.56 35.28
CA LEU A 16 -11.73 -0.76 33.83
C LEU A 16 -13.11 -0.54 33.18
N VAL A 17 -13.55 0.71 33.20
CA VAL A 17 -14.67 1.22 32.40
C VAL A 17 -14.06 2.04 31.28
N LEU A 18 -14.04 1.48 30.06
CA LEU A 18 -13.79 2.27 28.85
C LEU A 18 -14.98 3.22 28.63
N LYS A 19 -15.03 4.32 29.38
CA LYS A 19 -15.72 5.53 28.92
C LYS A 19 -14.98 5.96 27.66
N ALA A 20 -15.61 5.72 26.51
CA ALA A 20 -15.31 6.54 25.35
C ALA A 20 -15.49 7.99 25.80
N ARG A 21 -14.43 8.82 25.73
CA ARG A 21 -14.59 10.25 25.98
C ARG A 21 -15.61 10.76 24.96
N PRO A 22 -16.74 11.35 25.36
CA PRO A 22 -17.54 12.11 24.43
C PRO A 22 -16.67 13.25 23.89
N ALA A 23 -16.81 13.56 22.61
CA ALA A 23 -16.21 14.73 22.00
C ALA A 23 -17.12 15.94 22.27
N GLU A 24 -17.03 16.46 23.49
CA GLU A 24 -17.64 17.72 23.91
C GLU A 24 -16.56 18.51 24.66
N GLY A 25 -16.45 19.83 24.52
CA GLY A 25 -17.30 20.77 23.79
C GLY A 25 -17.02 22.13 24.41
N GLY A 26 -16.31 23.00 23.70
CA GLY A 26 -15.82 24.24 24.28
C GLY A 26 -16.94 25.24 24.51
N SER A 27 -17.42 25.37 25.75
CA SER A 27 -18.21 26.52 26.19
C SER A 27 -17.27 27.60 26.75
N ALA A 28 -16.99 28.62 25.93
CA ALA A 28 -16.37 29.84 26.41
C ALA A 28 -17.43 30.72 27.10
N PRO A 29 -17.21 31.23 28.33
CA PRO A 29 -18.02 32.31 28.87
C PRO A 29 -17.61 33.64 28.22
N ALA A 30 -18.60 34.52 27.97
CA ALA A 30 -18.41 35.74 27.19
C ALA A 30 -18.35 37.02 28.05
N GLY A 31 -17.33 37.85 27.78
CA GLY A 31 -17.30 39.31 28.04
C GLY A 31 -17.32 39.78 29.51
N PRO A 32 -17.31 41.10 29.76
CA PRO A 32 -17.06 42.25 28.85
C PRO A 32 -15.63 42.83 29.05
N GLY A 33 -15.10 43.85 28.36
CA GLY A 33 -15.60 44.71 27.29
C GLY A 33 -15.15 46.17 27.51
N ALA A 34 -14.34 46.76 26.60
CA ALA A 34 -13.99 48.18 26.60
C ALA A 34 -13.64 48.66 25.18
N ARG A 35 -13.86 49.95 24.89
CA ARG A 35 -13.81 50.59 23.55
C ARG A 35 -12.62 51.56 23.39
N GLN A 36 -12.50 52.10 22.16
CA GLN A 36 -11.69 53.26 21.69
C GLN A 36 -10.32 52.87 21.08
N GLY A 37 -9.85 53.47 19.97
CA GLY A 37 -10.51 54.40 19.02
C GLY A 37 -9.50 55.05 18.03
N ALA A 38 -9.99 55.43 16.83
CA ALA A 38 -9.40 56.36 15.83
C ALA A 38 -7.97 56.11 15.23
N GLY A 39 -7.79 56.48 13.95
CA GLY A 39 -6.48 56.62 13.24
C GLY A 39 -5.96 58.06 13.26
N PRO A 40 -5.18 58.59 12.27
CA PRO A 40 -4.72 57.98 10.99
C PRO A 40 -3.21 58.20 10.63
N VAL A 41 -2.85 57.92 9.37
CA VAL A 41 -1.60 58.14 8.56
C VAL A 41 -1.06 59.62 8.63
N PRO A 42 0.18 60.05 8.20
CA PRO A 42 0.93 59.63 6.98
C PRO A 42 2.52 59.67 7.09
N PRO A 43 3.38 60.05 6.10
CA PRO A 43 4.52 59.19 5.68
C PRO A 43 5.91 59.90 5.59
N GLY A 44 6.95 59.23 5.04
CA GLY A 44 8.10 59.95 4.44
C GLY A 44 9.40 59.16 4.20
N ALA A 45 9.98 59.33 3.01
CA ALA A 45 11.40 59.24 2.56
C ALA A 45 12.34 58.09 3.05
N GLY A 46 13.36 57.66 2.27
CA GLY A 46 13.76 58.01 0.90
C GLY A 46 15.15 57.46 0.54
N ALA A 47 15.41 57.34 -0.77
CA ALA A 47 16.71 57.27 -1.48
C ALA A 47 17.90 56.43 -0.90
N SER A 48 18.44 55.51 -1.73
CA SER A 48 19.59 55.86 -2.59
C SER A 48 19.84 54.82 -3.71
N ARG A 49 20.62 55.20 -4.72
CA ARG A 49 21.00 54.41 -5.92
C ARG A 49 22.52 54.18 -5.96
N ALA A 50 22.95 53.01 -6.41
CA ALA A 50 24.14 52.75 -7.24
C ALA A 50 24.18 51.23 -7.59
N GLY A 51 24.68 50.75 -8.74
CA GLY A 51 25.15 51.46 -9.94
C GLY A 51 26.24 50.67 -10.70
N GLY A 52 25.88 50.01 -11.81
CA GLY A 52 26.81 49.32 -12.72
C GLY A 52 27.31 47.93 -12.25
N LEU A 53 27.89 47.09 -13.11
CA LEU A 53 28.07 47.14 -14.56
C LEU A 53 28.43 45.72 -15.08
N ALA A 54 27.97 45.33 -16.27
CA ALA A 54 28.45 44.12 -16.96
C ALA A 54 29.77 44.41 -17.71
N PRO A 55 30.61 43.40 -17.91
CA PRO A 55 30.84 42.85 -19.26
C PRO A 55 30.88 41.31 -19.23
N GLY A 56 30.99 40.56 -20.33
CA GLY A 56 31.11 40.88 -21.75
C GLY A 56 31.46 39.60 -22.54
N SER A 57 31.07 39.52 -23.81
CA SER A 57 31.24 38.32 -24.67
C SER A 57 32.70 38.07 -25.10
N ALA A 58 33.05 36.79 -25.31
CA ALA A 58 34.19 36.35 -26.12
C ALA A 58 33.83 35.04 -26.86
N ALA A 59 34.41 34.81 -28.05
CA ALA A 59 33.86 33.87 -29.04
C ALA A 59 34.86 32.82 -29.58
N ALA A 60 34.29 31.66 -29.96
CA ALA A 60 34.59 30.76 -31.10
C ALA A 60 36.04 30.36 -31.48
N ALA A 61 36.30 29.04 -31.39
CA ALA A 61 36.94 28.14 -32.40
C ALA A 61 36.97 26.71 -31.80
N GLY A 62 36.88 25.57 -32.52
CA GLY A 62 36.62 25.29 -33.94
C GLY A 62 37.28 23.96 -34.37
N GLY A 63 36.53 22.99 -34.92
CA GLY A 63 37.10 21.83 -35.64
C GLY A 63 36.50 20.45 -35.35
N GLY A 64 36.31 19.64 -36.41
CA GLY A 64 36.08 18.18 -36.34
C GLY A 64 34.62 17.72 -36.37
N GLY A 65 34.04 17.56 -37.56
CA GLY A 65 32.72 16.95 -37.74
C GLY A 65 32.80 15.50 -38.20
N ASP A 66 32.26 14.58 -37.40
CA ASP A 66 31.90 13.22 -37.83
C ASP A 66 30.53 13.22 -38.55
N PRO A 67 30.24 12.23 -39.41
CA PRO A 67 28.98 12.18 -40.16
C PRO A 67 27.78 12.06 -39.23
N ALA A 68 26.79 12.94 -39.41
CA ALA A 68 25.64 13.06 -38.52
C ALA A 68 24.74 11.81 -38.54
N GLU A 69 24.86 10.97 -37.51
CA GLU A 69 23.86 9.95 -37.20
C GLU A 69 22.48 10.59 -36.93
N PRO A 70 21.36 9.91 -37.26
CA PRO A 70 20.02 10.47 -37.12
C PRO A 70 19.62 10.60 -35.64
N ALA A 71 19.93 11.75 -35.05
CA ALA A 71 19.73 12.05 -33.63
C ALA A 71 18.29 11.75 -33.16
N VAL A 72 18.15 10.77 -32.27
CA VAL A 72 16.92 10.43 -31.56
C VAL A 72 16.75 11.40 -30.37
N GLY A 73 16.70 12.71 -30.61
CA GLY A 73 16.66 13.71 -29.53
C GLY A 73 17.84 13.54 -28.53
N PRO A 74 17.62 13.54 -27.20
CA PRO A 74 18.68 13.41 -26.20
C PRO A 74 19.21 11.98 -26.02
N PHE A 75 18.67 10.99 -26.74
CA PHE A 75 19.09 9.60 -26.61
C PHE A 75 20.40 9.34 -27.36
N ARG A 76 21.34 8.70 -26.67
CA ARG A 76 22.60 8.23 -27.25
C ARG A 76 22.47 6.76 -27.69
N PRO A 77 23.14 6.37 -28.78
CA PRO A 77 23.25 4.97 -29.17
C PRO A 77 24.11 4.22 -28.14
N VAL A 78 23.65 3.03 -27.73
CA VAL A 78 24.34 2.11 -26.83
C VAL A 78 24.48 0.76 -27.54
N ALA A 79 25.72 0.35 -27.80
CA ALA A 79 26.02 -0.89 -28.50
C ALA A 79 25.70 -2.13 -27.63
N THR A 80 25.03 -3.11 -28.24
CA THR A 80 24.73 -4.42 -27.66
C THR A 80 25.09 -5.53 -28.63
N GLU A 81 25.16 -6.77 -28.17
CA GLU A 81 25.45 -7.95 -28.99
C GLU A 81 24.42 -8.17 -30.12
N LEU A 82 23.25 -7.51 -30.05
CA LEU A 82 22.13 -7.67 -30.98
C LEU A 82 21.73 -6.38 -31.71
N GLY A 83 22.57 -5.34 -31.65
CA GLY A 83 22.34 -4.05 -32.32
C GLY A 83 22.43 -2.86 -31.36
N THR A 84 21.82 -1.74 -31.75
CA THR A 84 21.89 -0.47 -31.01
C THR A 84 20.63 -0.24 -30.19
N ALA A 85 20.78 -0.11 -28.87
CA ALA A 85 19.74 0.42 -27.99
C ALA A 85 19.87 1.95 -27.88
N TRP A 86 18.78 2.65 -27.56
CA TRP A 86 18.79 4.12 -27.45
C TRP A 86 18.52 4.54 -26.03
N CYS A 87 19.47 5.22 -25.39
CA CYS A 87 19.44 5.54 -23.96
C CYS A 87 19.59 7.04 -23.70
N TRP A 88 18.69 7.62 -22.89
CA TRP A 88 18.91 8.92 -22.27
C TRP A 88 19.32 8.71 -20.81
N ARG A 89 20.60 8.98 -20.50
CA ARG A 89 21.17 8.93 -19.16
C ARG A 89 21.12 10.29 -18.49
N THR A 90 20.67 10.33 -17.24
CA THR A 90 20.67 11.50 -16.35
C THR A 90 21.29 11.12 -15.01
N VAL A 91 22.08 12.01 -14.40
CA VAL A 91 22.75 11.77 -13.12
C VAL A 91 22.31 12.84 -12.12
N TYR A 92 21.76 12.41 -10.99
CA TYR A 92 21.25 13.29 -9.94
C TYR A 92 22.22 13.35 -8.75
N PRO A 93 22.78 14.52 -8.41
CA PRO A 93 23.63 14.69 -7.24
C PRO A 93 22.82 14.46 -5.94
N LEU A 94 23.52 14.13 -4.85
CA LEU A 94 22.89 13.83 -3.55
C LEU A 94 22.08 15.00 -2.96
N THR A 95 22.30 16.21 -3.44
CA THR A 95 21.62 17.46 -3.08
C THR A 95 20.37 17.76 -3.91
N PHE A 96 20.13 17.05 -5.02
CA PHE A 96 18.96 17.27 -5.88
C PHE A 96 17.66 17.10 -5.10
N ALA A 97 16.74 18.05 -5.20
CA ALA A 97 15.50 18.06 -4.41
C ALA A 97 14.31 17.51 -5.21
N HIS A 98 13.63 16.51 -4.64
CA HIS A 98 12.36 15.98 -5.17
C HIS A 98 11.33 15.97 -4.04
N GLY A 99 10.47 16.98 -4.03
CA GLY A 99 9.57 17.27 -2.91
C GLY A 99 10.35 17.52 -1.61
N ARG A 100 10.12 16.70 -0.60
CA ARG A 100 10.78 16.77 0.73
C ARG A 100 12.04 15.91 0.85
N GLY A 101 12.47 15.23 -0.22
CA GLY A 101 13.61 14.31 -0.21
C GLY A 101 14.72 14.70 -1.17
N THR A 102 15.88 14.09 -0.99
CA THR A 102 17.02 14.14 -1.92
C THR A 102 17.64 12.74 -2.05
N PRO A 103 18.38 12.43 -3.13
CA PRO A 103 19.07 11.15 -3.26
C PRO A 103 20.00 10.83 -2.08
N GLY A 104 20.68 11.83 -1.49
CA GLY A 104 21.51 11.65 -0.29
C GLY A 104 20.73 11.37 1.01
N ALA A 105 19.47 11.79 1.10
CA ALA A 105 18.59 11.35 2.18
C ALA A 105 18.09 9.92 1.92
N TRP A 106 17.64 9.64 0.69
CA TRP A 106 17.11 8.34 0.30
C TRP A 106 18.14 7.22 0.41
N TYR A 107 19.38 7.44 -0.03
CA TYR A 107 20.46 6.46 0.09
C TYR A 107 20.69 6.04 1.56
N ARG A 108 20.75 7.00 2.49
CA ARG A 108 20.91 6.70 3.94
C ARG A 108 19.71 5.94 4.51
N ASP A 109 18.50 6.29 4.09
CA ASP A 109 17.27 5.61 4.50
C ASP A 109 17.18 4.17 3.94
N LEU A 110 17.62 3.95 2.70
CA LEU A 110 17.74 2.62 2.07
C LEU A 110 18.82 1.79 2.77
N GLN A 111 20.02 2.34 2.95
CA GLN A 111 21.18 1.67 3.56
C GLN A 111 20.86 1.11 4.96
N ARG A 112 20.14 1.88 5.80
CA ARG A 112 19.71 1.43 7.13
C ARG A 112 18.53 0.46 7.14
N SER A 113 17.91 0.19 6.00
CA SER A 113 16.64 -0.55 5.91
C SER A 113 16.61 -1.72 4.91
N LEU A 114 17.72 -2.03 4.22
CA LEU A 114 17.81 -3.16 3.26
C LEU A 114 17.27 -4.48 3.84
N GLY A 115 17.59 -4.81 5.09
CA GLY A 115 17.07 -6.01 5.77
C GLY A 115 15.56 -5.99 6.03
N ILE A 116 14.98 -4.80 6.25
CA ILE A 116 13.53 -4.62 6.37
C ILE A 116 12.89 -4.81 4.99
N LEU A 117 13.39 -4.11 3.96
CA LEU A 117 12.89 -4.20 2.59
C LEU A 117 12.90 -5.64 2.07
N ALA A 118 13.97 -6.41 2.34
CA ALA A 118 14.05 -7.82 1.94
C ALA A 118 13.05 -8.74 2.63
N ALA A 119 12.72 -8.49 3.90
CA ALA A 119 11.68 -9.22 4.60
C ALA A 119 10.26 -8.87 4.09
N LEU A 120 10.08 -7.67 3.53
CA LEU A 120 8.82 -7.15 2.96
C LEU A 120 8.60 -7.56 1.49
N ALA A 121 9.69 -7.74 0.74
CA ALA A 121 9.68 -8.07 -0.69
C ALA A 121 8.98 -9.40 -1.01
N GLY A 122 9.10 -10.39 -0.13
CA GLY A 122 8.58 -11.74 -0.35
C GLY A 122 7.16 -12.01 0.19
N PRO A 123 6.43 -12.98 -0.39
CA PRO A 123 5.23 -13.55 0.24
C PRO A 123 5.50 -14.01 1.68
N ALA A 124 4.45 -14.05 2.50
CA ALA A 124 4.31 -14.77 3.79
C ALA A 124 5.56 -15.49 4.34
N ARG A 125 5.97 -16.52 3.61
CA ARG A 125 6.79 -17.66 4.04
C ARG A 125 8.17 -17.73 3.35
N MET A 126 8.52 -16.75 2.52
CA MET A 126 9.75 -16.75 1.72
C MET A 126 10.52 -15.45 1.97
N ARG A 127 11.61 -15.51 2.73
CA ARG A 127 12.54 -14.38 2.89
C ARG A 127 13.34 -14.24 1.60
N GLN A 128 13.39 -13.03 1.06
CA GLN A 128 14.27 -12.70 -0.07
C GLN A 128 15.70 -12.49 0.46
N PRO A 129 16.75 -12.68 -0.36
CA PRO A 129 18.11 -12.29 0.02
C PRO A 129 18.15 -10.80 0.36
N VAL A 130 18.91 -10.44 1.39
CA VAL A 130 19.21 -9.03 1.69
C VAL A 130 20.26 -8.56 0.68
N PRO A 131 20.05 -7.44 -0.05
CA PRO A 131 21.08 -6.91 -0.93
C PRO A 131 22.27 -6.43 -0.09
N ALA A 132 23.48 -6.65 -0.59
CA ALA A 132 24.72 -6.34 0.13
C ALA A 132 24.96 -4.82 0.27
N ALA A 133 24.42 -4.03 -0.67
CA ALA A 133 24.55 -2.58 -0.72
C ALA A 133 23.33 -1.95 -1.42
N VAL A 134 23.17 -0.63 -1.34
CA VAL A 134 22.04 0.10 -1.97
C VAL A 134 22.17 0.09 -3.50
N GLU A 135 23.40 0.04 -3.97
CA GLU A 135 23.82 -0.06 -5.37
C GLU A 135 23.34 -1.35 -6.04
N GLN A 136 22.90 -2.38 -5.31
CA GLN A 136 22.29 -3.58 -5.90
C GLN A 136 20.79 -3.41 -6.23
N LEU A 137 20.17 -2.30 -5.81
CA LEU A 137 18.76 -2.00 -6.08
C LEU A 137 18.60 -1.42 -7.50
N LEU A 138 17.78 -2.06 -8.32
CA LEU A 138 17.35 -1.54 -9.62
C LEU A 138 15.89 -1.12 -9.55
N PHE A 139 15.63 0.17 -9.64
CA PHE A 139 14.29 0.72 -9.74
C PHE A 139 13.86 0.71 -11.21
N LEU A 140 12.69 0.16 -11.53
CA LEU A 140 12.19 -0.01 -12.89
C LEU A 140 10.73 0.45 -13.03
N ASP A 141 10.45 1.16 -14.12
CA ASP A 141 9.13 1.62 -14.54
C ASP A 141 9.02 1.61 -16.08
N LEU A 142 7.85 1.30 -16.65
CA LEU A 142 7.67 1.10 -18.11
C LEU A 142 6.51 1.92 -18.69
N GLU A 143 6.73 2.48 -19.88
CA GLU A 143 5.64 3.05 -20.70
C GLU A 143 5.23 2.10 -21.82
N THR A 144 3.92 2.02 -22.09
CA THR A 144 3.35 1.00 -22.97
C THR A 144 2.37 1.57 -24.00
N THR A 145 2.22 0.88 -25.13
CA THR A 145 1.34 1.26 -26.25
C THR A 145 -0.17 1.11 -25.99
N GLY A 146 -0.58 0.73 -24.78
CA GLY A 146 -1.99 0.51 -24.42
C GLY A 146 -2.70 -0.59 -25.24
N LEU A 147 -4.02 -0.68 -25.09
CA LEU A 147 -4.88 -1.65 -25.80
C LEU A 147 -5.16 -1.29 -27.26
N ALA A 148 -4.91 -0.05 -27.68
CA ALA A 148 -5.46 0.51 -28.92
C ALA A 148 -4.63 0.20 -30.19
N VAL A 149 -3.43 -0.34 -30.06
CA VAL A 149 -2.57 -0.68 -31.20
C VAL A 149 -2.70 -2.17 -31.51
N ALA A 150 -2.93 -2.51 -32.79
CA ALA A 150 -3.21 -3.89 -33.25
C ALA A 150 -2.09 -4.92 -32.98
N ALA A 151 -0.90 -4.47 -32.54
CA ALA A 151 0.21 -5.32 -32.11
C ALA A 151 0.16 -5.71 -30.61
N GLY A 152 -0.86 -5.27 -29.86
CA GLY A 152 -1.04 -5.52 -28.44
C GLY A 152 -0.21 -4.60 -27.52
N HIS A 153 -0.23 -4.91 -26.22
CA HIS A 153 0.54 -4.18 -25.21
C HIS A 153 2.06 -4.41 -25.41
N ARG A 154 2.77 -3.45 -26.01
CA ARG A 154 4.24 -3.45 -26.10
C ARG A 154 4.79 -2.35 -25.19
N PRO A 155 5.78 -2.64 -24.31
CA PRO A 155 6.54 -1.58 -23.67
C PRO A 155 7.44 -0.91 -24.74
N PHE A 156 7.54 0.41 -24.71
CA PHE A 156 8.38 1.18 -25.65
C PHE A 156 9.41 2.06 -24.93
N LEU A 157 9.19 2.37 -23.66
CA LEU A 157 10.14 3.03 -22.78
C LEU A 157 10.39 2.13 -21.57
N ALA A 158 11.64 1.96 -21.18
CA ALA A 158 12.02 1.44 -19.88
C ALA A 158 12.82 2.51 -19.14
N GLY A 159 12.24 3.02 -18.05
CA GLY A 159 12.96 3.81 -17.07
C GLY A 159 13.65 2.88 -16.07
N LEU A 160 14.94 3.09 -15.86
CA LEU A 160 15.78 2.40 -14.89
C LEU A 160 16.46 3.43 -13.98
N ALA A 161 16.58 3.15 -12.69
CA ALA A 161 17.38 3.96 -11.78
C ALA A 161 18.12 3.12 -10.74
N TRP A 162 19.29 3.58 -10.30
CA TRP A 162 20.11 2.94 -9.25
C TRP A 162 21.11 3.94 -8.68
N PHE A 163 21.71 3.61 -7.53
CA PHE A 163 22.82 4.39 -6.98
C PHE A 163 24.16 3.85 -7.47
N ASP A 164 25.08 4.74 -7.84
CA ASP A 164 26.41 4.39 -8.34
C ASP A 164 27.42 5.50 -8.03
N ARG A 165 28.72 5.20 -8.13
CA ARG A 165 29.80 6.20 -8.03
C ARG A 165 30.21 6.64 -9.43
N VAL A 166 30.02 7.93 -9.70
CA VAL A 166 30.14 8.53 -11.04
C VAL A 166 31.36 9.45 -11.06
N GLY A 167 32.13 9.43 -12.16
CA GLY A 167 33.29 10.31 -12.33
C GLY A 167 32.91 11.80 -12.40
N ALA A 168 33.90 12.70 -12.24
CA ALA A 168 33.69 14.15 -12.26
C ALA A 168 33.10 14.71 -13.58
N ASN A 169 33.07 13.88 -14.63
CA ASN A 169 32.49 14.15 -15.96
C ASN A 169 31.07 13.58 -16.14
N GLY A 170 30.46 12.96 -15.11
CA GLY A 170 29.14 12.34 -15.16
C GLY A 170 29.10 10.95 -15.80
N ARG A 171 30.25 10.35 -16.15
CA ARG A 171 30.35 9.07 -16.85
C ARG A 171 30.44 7.88 -15.89
N SER A 172 30.02 6.72 -16.38
CA SER A 172 30.13 5.44 -15.66
C SER A 172 31.58 4.94 -15.65
N ARG A 173 31.86 4.04 -14.70
CA ARG A 173 33.14 3.34 -14.52
C ARG A 173 33.67 2.62 -15.78
N GLU A 174 32.82 2.32 -16.76
CA GLU A 174 33.20 1.64 -18.00
C GLU A 174 33.72 2.61 -19.07
N GLU A 175 33.13 3.81 -19.16
CA GLU A 175 33.52 4.84 -20.15
C GLU A 175 34.85 5.53 -19.80
N ASP A 176 35.17 5.65 -18.51
CA ASP A 176 36.44 6.20 -18.00
C ASP A 176 37.48 5.11 -17.73
N SER A 177 37.64 4.16 -18.65
CA SER A 177 38.61 3.05 -18.58
C SER A 177 40.07 3.48 -18.84
N GLY A 178 40.50 4.55 -18.16
CA GLY A 178 41.91 4.88 -17.93
C GLY A 178 42.41 4.36 -16.57
N PRO A 179 43.71 4.45 -16.27
CA PRO A 179 44.31 4.01 -15.00
C PRO A 179 44.04 5.03 -13.87
N GLY A 180 42.76 5.25 -13.55
CA GLY A 180 42.32 6.09 -12.43
C GLY A 180 42.17 5.29 -11.13
N ASP A 181 42.20 6.01 -9.99
CA ASP A 181 41.90 5.42 -8.68
C ASP A 181 40.47 4.85 -8.66
N PRO A 182 40.26 3.54 -8.38
CA PRO A 182 38.93 2.94 -8.32
C PRO A 182 38.03 3.54 -7.21
N GLY A 183 38.55 4.42 -6.35
CA GLY A 183 37.82 5.19 -5.36
C GLY A 183 37.34 6.60 -5.78
N ALA A 184 37.64 7.09 -6.99
CA ALA A 184 37.57 8.52 -7.32
C ALA A 184 36.25 9.03 -7.98
N GLY A 185 35.08 8.48 -7.61
CA GLY A 185 33.77 8.92 -8.10
C GLY A 185 32.81 9.39 -7.00
N ASP A 186 32.01 10.42 -7.26
CA ASP A 186 30.97 10.87 -6.33
C ASP A 186 29.73 9.97 -6.40
N LEU A 187 29.15 9.65 -5.26
CA LEU A 187 27.91 8.86 -5.20
C LEU A 187 26.75 9.69 -5.76
N ALA A 188 25.99 9.13 -6.70
CA ALA A 188 24.84 9.78 -7.33
C ALA A 188 23.70 8.78 -7.56
N LEU A 189 22.49 9.30 -7.81
CA LEU A 189 21.38 8.52 -8.36
C LEU A 189 21.43 8.61 -9.89
N VAL A 190 21.74 7.50 -10.54
CA VAL A 190 21.72 7.37 -12.01
C VAL A 190 20.30 7.02 -12.45
N VAL A 191 19.85 7.64 -13.53
CA VAL A 191 18.63 7.29 -14.25
C VAL A 191 18.96 7.06 -15.71
N GLU A 192 18.52 5.94 -16.27
CA GLU A 192 18.61 5.63 -17.70
C GLU A 192 17.21 5.34 -18.25
N GLN A 193 16.82 6.07 -19.29
CA GLN A 193 15.58 5.84 -20.02
C GLN A 193 15.92 5.23 -21.37
N TYR A 194 15.56 3.96 -21.56
CA TYR A 194 15.77 3.23 -22.81
C TYR A 194 14.51 3.30 -23.68
N LEU A 195 14.61 3.87 -24.87
CA LEU A 195 13.52 4.00 -25.84
C LEU A 195 13.68 2.96 -26.96
N VAL A 196 12.55 2.43 -27.43
CA VAL A 196 12.43 1.78 -28.74
C VAL A 196 11.96 2.86 -29.74
N PRO A 197 12.83 3.44 -30.58
CA PRO A 197 12.46 4.57 -31.45
C PRO A 197 11.64 4.24 -32.71
N ASP A 198 11.45 2.96 -32.99
CA ASP A 198 10.89 2.44 -34.25
C ASP A 198 10.09 1.15 -33.98
N LEU A 199 9.76 0.39 -35.03
CA LEU A 199 9.09 -0.91 -34.90
C LEU A 199 10.01 -2.09 -35.28
N GLU A 200 11.30 -1.85 -35.54
CA GLU A 200 12.23 -2.85 -36.05
C GLU A 200 12.53 -3.94 -34.99
N PRO A 201 12.57 -5.23 -35.38
CA PRO A 201 12.89 -6.31 -34.45
C PRO A 201 14.30 -6.20 -33.85
N ALA A 202 15.27 -5.66 -34.59
CA ALA A 202 16.64 -5.50 -34.11
C ALA A 202 16.73 -4.49 -32.94
N THR A 203 16.04 -3.35 -33.07
CA THR A 203 16.00 -2.30 -32.06
C THR A 203 15.44 -2.79 -30.73
N GLU A 204 14.35 -3.57 -30.74
CA GLU A 204 13.82 -4.18 -29.52
C GLU A 204 14.77 -5.24 -28.94
N ARG A 205 15.43 -6.06 -29.76
CA ARG A 205 16.38 -7.05 -29.27
C ARG A 205 17.57 -6.40 -28.57
N ALA A 206 18.09 -5.30 -29.10
CA ALA A 206 19.12 -4.51 -28.44
C ALA A 206 18.61 -3.89 -27.13
N TRP A 207 17.42 -3.30 -27.13
CA TRP A 207 16.76 -2.73 -25.94
C TRP A 207 16.58 -3.78 -24.82
N LEU A 208 16.11 -4.98 -25.16
CA LEU A 208 15.96 -6.11 -24.23
C LEU A 208 17.29 -6.59 -23.64
N VAL A 209 18.38 -6.55 -24.42
CA VAL A 209 19.72 -6.90 -23.94
C VAL A 209 20.27 -5.83 -23.01
N ALA A 210 20.10 -4.55 -23.33
CA ALA A 210 20.54 -3.45 -22.48
C ALA A 210 19.87 -3.47 -21.09
N ILE A 211 18.55 -3.71 -21.05
CA ILE A 211 17.83 -3.91 -19.77
C ILE A 211 18.37 -5.14 -19.03
N ALA A 212 18.63 -6.25 -19.73
CA ALA A 212 19.13 -7.47 -19.09
C ALA A 212 20.53 -7.31 -18.47
N ARG A 213 21.41 -6.50 -19.07
CA ARG A 213 22.70 -6.12 -18.48
C ARG A 213 22.51 -5.37 -17.15
N ARG A 214 21.69 -4.31 -17.14
CA ARG A 214 21.37 -3.56 -15.91
C ARG A 214 20.74 -4.43 -14.82
N VAL A 215 19.86 -5.39 -15.17
CA VAL A 215 19.30 -6.35 -14.20
C VAL A 215 20.36 -7.33 -13.66
N ALA A 216 21.41 -7.65 -14.43
CA ALA A 216 22.51 -8.49 -13.94
C ALA A 216 23.47 -7.71 -13.01
N GLU A 217 23.75 -6.45 -13.32
CA GLU A 217 24.55 -5.53 -12.51
C GLU A 217 23.86 -5.19 -11.17
N HIS A 218 22.55 -4.97 -11.23
CA HIS A 218 21.72 -4.52 -10.11
C HIS A 218 20.56 -5.52 -9.87
N PRO A 219 20.85 -6.71 -9.29
CA PRO A 219 19.94 -7.86 -9.32
C PRO A 219 18.73 -7.77 -8.38
N TRP A 220 18.54 -6.66 -7.67
CA TRP A 220 17.49 -6.50 -6.66
C TRP A 220 16.41 -5.54 -7.16
N LEU A 221 15.44 -6.08 -7.89
CA LEU A 221 14.44 -5.31 -8.62
C LEU A 221 13.46 -4.59 -7.67
N VAL A 222 13.15 -3.33 -7.94
CA VAL A 222 12.17 -2.51 -7.25
C VAL A 222 11.21 -1.91 -8.28
N THR A 223 9.90 -2.12 -8.11
CA THR A 223 8.87 -1.58 -9.03
C THR A 223 7.65 -1.10 -8.27
N PHE A 224 6.77 -0.35 -8.93
CA PHE A 224 5.40 -0.13 -8.46
C PHE A 224 4.45 -1.02 -9.25
N ASN A 225 3.83 -2.04 -8.63
CA ASN A 225 2.89 -2.97 -9.30
C ASN A 225 3.50 -3.91 -10.37
N GLY A 226 4.78 -3.74 -10.72
CA GLY A 226 5.44 -4.51 -11.78
C GLY A 226 5.41 -6.04 -11.66
N ARG A 227 5.11 -6.65 -10.49
CA ARG A 227 4.87 -8.12 -10.44
C ARG A 227 3.65 -8.56 -11.23
N GLY A 228 2.62 -7.72 -11.31
CA GLY A 228 1.39 -8.01 -12.03
C GLY A 228 1.39 -7.53 -13.48
N PHE A 229 2.33 -6.65 -13.84
CA PHE A 229 2.26 -5.85 -15.08
C PHE A 229 3.63 -5.79 -15.78
N ASP A 230 4.53 -4.90 -15.36
CA ASP A 230 5.78 -4.56 -16.05
C ASP A 230 6.70 -5.76 -16.28
N TRP A 231 6.94 -6.55 -15.24
CA TRP A 231 7.86 -7.67 -15.30
C TRP A 231 7.33 -8.85 -16.14
N PRO A 232 6.06 -9.28 -16.00
CA PRO A 232 5.42 -10.19 -16.96
C PRO A 232 5.52 -9.71 -18.41
N MET A 233 5.32 -8.40 -18.68
CA MET A 233 5.43 -7.86 -20.04
C MET A 233 6.85 -8.02 -20.60
N LEU A 234 7.89 -7.63 -19.85
CA LEU A 234 9.28 -7.84 -20.27
C LEU A 234 9.63 -9.33 -20.45
N ALA A 235 9.18 -10.20 -19.52
CA ALA A 235 9.35 -11.65 -19.62
C ALA A 235 8.77 -12.20 -20.94
N THR A 236 7.59 -11.76 -21.33
CA THR A 236 6.99 -12.11 -22.62
C THR A 236 7.78 -11.52 -23.81
N ARG A 237 8.31 -10.30 -23.73
CA ARG A 237 9.15 -9.72 -24.81
C ARG A 237 10.47 -10.48 -24.98
N TRP A 238 11.16 -10.87 -23.91
CA TRP A 238 12.35 -11.75 -23.98
C TRP A 238 11.99 -13.11 -24.60
N GLN A 239 10.90 -13.74 -24.16
CA GLN A 239 10.42 -15.01 -24.71
C GLN A 239 10.10 -14.94 -26.21
N TRP A 240 9.37 -13.92 -26.66
CA TRP A 240 9.04 -13.71 -28.07
C TRP A 240 10.28 -13.48 -28.95
N ASN A 241 11.26 -12.75 -28.42
CA ASN A 241 12.55 -12.54 -29.10
C ASN A 241 13.54 -13.72 -28.96
N ARG A 242 13.13 -14.81 -28.30
CA ARG A 242 13.95 -16.00 -28.00
C ARG A 242 15.25 -15.68 -27.24
N LEU A 243 15.18 -14.68 -26.37
CA LEU A 243 16.27 -14.24 -25.51
C LEU A 243 16.12 -14.82 -24.09
N PRO A 244 17.22 -15.11 -23.38
CA PRO A 244 17.15 -15.47 -21.97
C PRO A 244 16.66 -14.26 -21.17
N ALA A 245 15.55 -14.43 -20.44
CA ALA A 245 15.11 -13.43 -19.49
C ALA A 245 16.07 -13.40 -18.28
N PRO A 246 16.54 -12.22 -17.83
CA PRO A 246 17.38 -12.11 -16.64
C PRO A 246 16.58 -12.52 -15.39
N ALA A 247 17.25 -13.19 -14.44
CA ALA A 247 16.63 -13.63 -13.19
C ALA A 247 17.07 -12.71 -12.04
N PRO A 248 16.25 -11.74 -11.59
CA PRO A 248 16.60 -10.90 -10.45
C PRO A 248 16.67 -11.75 -9.18
N ALA A 249 17.66 -11.48 -8.33
CA ALA A 249 17.87 -12.16 -7.05
C ALA A 249 16.72 -11.93 -6.06
N ALA A 250 16.01 -10.81 -6.19
CA ALA A 250 14.75 -10.55 -5.51
C ALA A 250 13.93 -9.49 -6.26
N HIS A 251 12.68 -9.33 -5.86
CA HIS A 251 11.79 -8.27 -6.35
C HIS A 251 10.98 -7.67 -5.22
N PHE A 252 11.19 -6.38 -4.91
CA PHE A 252 10.35 -5.60 -4.02
C PHE A 252 9.36 -4.78 -4.83
N ASP A 253 8.14 -5.31 -4.98
CA ASP A 253 7.03 -4.55 -5.54
C ASP A 253 6.38 -3.71 -4.44
N LEU A 254 6.52 -2.38 -4.55
CA LEU A 254 6.11 -1.37 -3.58
C LEU A 254 4.59 -1.38 -3.29
N LEU A 255 3.76 -1.80 -4.25
CA LEU A 255 2.31 -1.70 -4.14
C LEU A 255 1.76 -2.55 -3.00
N TYR A 256 2.33 -3.74 -2.79
CA TYR A 256 1.86 -4.67 -1.76
C TYR A 256 2.15 -4.21 -0.32
N PRO A 257 3.38 -3.83 0.08
CA PRO A 257 3.62 -3.23 1.39
C PRO A 257 2.88 -1.90 1.53
N ALA A 258 2.84 -1.04 0.50
CA ALA A 258 2.08 0.22 0.58
C ALA A 258 0.58 0.01 0.84
N ARG A 259 -0.04 -1.02 0.23
CA ARG A 259 -1.43 -1.41 0.53
C ARG A 259 -1.58 -1.97 1.94
N ARG A 260 -0.65 -2.78 2.44
CA ARG A 260 -0.72 -3.30 3.82
C ARG A 260 -0.58 -2.18 4.86
N LEU A 261 0.28 -1.19 4.60
CA LEU A 261 0.54 -0.06 5.49
C LEU A 261 -0.56 1.02 5.46
N TRP A 262 -1.15 1.29 4.29
CA TRP A 262 -1.99 2.47 4.10
C TRP A 262 -3.21 2.30 3.19
N ALA A 263 -3.69 1.08 2.94
CA ALA A 263 -5.04 0.90 2.39
C ALA A 263 -6.08 1.10 3.49
N GLY A 264 -7.11 1.88 3.20
CA GLY A 264 -8.21 2.17 4.12
C GLY A 264 -9.39 2.82 3.41
N PRO A 265 -10.54 2.99 4.08
CA PRO A 265 -11.72 3.62 3.49
C PRO A 265 -11.39 4.98 2.87
N GLY A 266 -11.66 5.15 1.58
CA GLY A 266 -11.37 6.37 0.82
C GLY A 266 -9.89 6.67 0.52
N GLN A 267 -8.95 5.83 0.96
CA GLN A 267 -7.51 6.04 0.73
C GLN A 267 -7.05 5.38 -0.58
N ARG A 268 -6.53 6.20 -1.50
CA ARG A 268 -5.92 5.71 -2.75
C ARG A 268 -4.47 5.27 -2.47
N VAL A 269 -4.09 4.11 -3.01
CA VAL A 269 -2.72 3.57 -2.96
C VAL A 269 -2.26 3.33 -4.40
N ASN A 270 -2.02 4.44 -5.11
CA ASN A 270 -1.34 4.50 -6.41
C ASN A 270 -0.10 5.41 -6.27
N LEU A 271 0.83 5.36 -7.22
CA LEU A 271 2.12 6.03 -7.08
C LEU A 271 1.97 7.54 -6.82
N ARG A 272 1.19 8.26 -7.63
CA ARG A 272 0.89 9.70 -7.47
C ARG A 272 0.26 10.06 -6.11
N ALA A 273 -0.60 9.22 -5.54
CA ALA A 273 -1.16 9.47 -4.21
C ALA A 273 -0.16 9.24 -3.06
N LEU A 274 0.76 8.27 -3.23
CA LEU A 274 1.84 8.02 -2.28
C LEU A 274 2.92 9.11 -2.37
N GLU A 275 3.29 9.50 -3.57
CA GLU A 275 4.18 10.62 -3.90
C GLU A 275 3.72 11.90 -3.20
N PHE A 276 2.46 12.31 -3.41
CA PHE A 276 1.91 13.49 -2.74
C PHE A 276 1.91 13.35 -1.22
N ARG A 277 1.44 12.22 -0.68
CA ARG A 277 1.27 12.05 0.77
C ARG A 277 2.59 11.92 1.53
N LEU A 278 3.58 11.23 0.96
CA LEU A 278 4.82 10.83 1.63
C LEU A 278 5.99 11.74 1.26
N LEU A 279 6.10 12.14 -0.01
CA LEU A 279 7.18 13.03 -0.49
C LEU A 279 6.73 14.50 -0.58
N GLY A 280 5.44 14.80 -0.57
CA GLY A 280 4.92 16.16 -0.68
C GLY A 280 4.97 16.74 -2.10
N VAL A 281 5.20 15.90 -3.11
CA VAL A 281 5.29 16.33 -4.52
C VAL A 281 3.89 16.54 -5.10
N LEU A 282 3.70 17.68 -5.78
CA LEU A 282 2.56 17.95 -6.64
C LEU A 282 3.07 18.09 -8.07
N ARG A 283 2.61 17.22 -8.97
CA ARG A 283 2.98 17.30 -10.38
C ARG A 283 2.13 18.34 -11.11
N HIS A 284 2.80 19.33 -11.67
CA HIS A 284 2.25 20.32 -12.59
C HIS A 284 2.50 19.88 -14.04
N ASP A 285 1.51 20.03 -14.91
CA ASP A 285 1.56 19.76 -16.35
C ASP A 285 2.06 18.36 -16.74
N ASP A 286 1.78 17.38 -15.88
CA ASP A 286 2.11 15.97 -16.10
C ASP A 286 1.10 15.29 -17.04
N VAL A 287 1.60 14.47 -17.95
CA VAL A 287 0.78 13.83 -18.99
C VAL A 287 -0.18 12.80 -18.38
N PRO A 288 -1.47 12.82 -18.74
CA PRO A 288 -2.39 11.75 -18.39
C PRO A 288 -1.93 10.43 -19.04
N GLY A 289 -1.79 9.35 -18.26
CA GLY A 289 -1.32 8.05 -18.75
C GLY A 289 -2.10 7.48 -19.95
N ALA A 290 -3.37 7.89 -20.12
CA ALA A 290 -4.18 7.52 -21.29
C ALA A 290 -3.70 8.17 -22.62
N GLU A 291 -2.98 9.29 -22.58
CA GLU A 291 -2.42 9.96 -23.76
C GLU A 291 -1.07 9.37 -24.21
N ILE A 292 -0.35 8.69 -23.31
CA ILE A 292 1.01 8.20 -23.54
C ILE A 292 1.10 7.31 -24.80
N PRO A 293 0.19 6.33 -25.02
CA PRO A 293 0.13 5.57 -26.28
C PRO A 293 0.02 6.44 -27.54
N GLY A 294 -0.85 7.46 -27.51
CA GLY A 294 -1.09 8.34 -28.66
C GLY A 294 0.10 9.26 -28.96
N ARG A 295 0.84 9.65 -27.93
CA ARG A 295 2.08 10.44 -28.06
C ARG A 295 3.19 9.62 -28.71
N TYR A 296 3.38 8.37 -28.29
CA TYR A 296 4.31 7.45 -28.95
C TYR A 296 3.91 7.14 -30.40
N ALA A 297 2.62 6.94 -30.67
CA ALA A 297 2.13 6.74 -32.04
C ALA A 297 2.41 7.95 -32.96
N ARG A 298 2.19 9.20 -32.47
CA ARG A 298 2.54 10.42 -33.21
C ARG A 298 4.04 10.51 -33.47
N PHE A 299 4.87 10.16 -32.48
CA PHE A 299 6.32 10.10 -32.64
C PHE A 299 6.72 9.11 -33.76
N LEU A 300 6.22 7.87 -33.77
CA LEU A 300 6.51 6.91 -34.84
C LEU A 300 6.06 7.42 -36.23
N GLN A 301 4.89 8.05 -36.33
CA GLN A 301 4.40 8.67 -37.56
C GLN A 301 5.34 9.78 -38.06
N SER A 302 5.81 10.65 -37.16
CA SER A 302 6.73 11.74 -37.50
C SER A 302 8.11 11.29 -38.00
N ARG A 303 8.49 10.02 -37.76
CA ARG A 303 9.73 9.40 -38.28
C ARG A 303 9.52 8.56 -39.53
N SER A 304 8.28 8.36 -39.96
CA SER A 304 7.98 7.61 -41.17
C SER A 304 8.42 8.42 -42.40
N PRO A 305 9.22 7.86 -43.33
CA PRO A 305 9.78 8.60 -44.47
C PRO A 305 8.73 8.87 -45.56
N ALA A 306 7.86 9.86 -45.31
CA ALA A 306 6.80 10.27 -46.23
C ALA A 306 6.58 11.81 -46.20
N GLY A 307 7.60 12.56 -46.63
CA GLY A 307 7.50 14.01 -46.82
C GLY A 307 8.86 14.68 -47.09
N PRO A 308 9.04 15.47 -48.16
CA PRO A 308 10.28 16.19 -48.41
C PRO A 308 10.33 17.47 -47.56
N GLY A 309 11.18 17.51 -46.54
CA GLY A 309 11.24 18.68 -45.66
C GLY A 309 12.36 18.66 -44.62
N ALA A 310 13.53 19.17 -45.02
CA ALA A 310 14.59 19.75 -44.19
C ALA A 310 14.99 19.04 -42.87
N GLY A 311 16.21 18.51 -42.84
CA GLY A 311 16.94 18.40 -41.58
C GLY A 311 17.23 19.81 -41.02
N ASN A 312 17.00 20.00 -39.72
CA ASN A 312 17.58 21.10 -38.94
C ASN A 312 17.57 20.74 -37.43
N PRO A 313 18.45 21.34 -36.62
CA PRO A 313 18.76 20.86 -35.27
C PRO A 313 17.68 21.24 -34.24
N CYS A 314 17.47 20.37 -33.25
CA CYS A 314 16.66 20.66 -32.06
C CYS A 314 17.46 21.50 -31.02
N PRO A 315 16.76 22.28 -30.18
CA PRO A 315 17.39 23.19 -29.22
C PRO A 315 18.04 22.47 -28.03
N GLY A 316 18.94 23.19 -27.36
CA GLY A 316 19.79 22.67 -26.29
C GLY A 316 19.07 22.28 -24.97
N THR A 317 19.85 21.65 -24.11
CA THR A 317 19.48 21.15 -22.78
C THR A 317 18.81 22.19 -21.88
N PRO A 318 17.76 21.83 -21.11
CA PRO A 318 17.35 22.60 -19.95
C PRO A 318 18.47 22.62 -18.90
N ASP A 319 18.73 23.80 -18.32
CA ASP A 319 19.71 24.00 -17.27
C ASP A 319 19.28 23.28 -15.97
N PRO A 320 20.13 22.41 -15.35
CA PRO A 320 19.82 21.78 -14.06
C PRO A 320 19.76 22.78 -12.88
N GLY A 321 20.04 24.07 -13.08
CA GLY A 321 19.91 25.15 -12.09
C GLY A 321 18.55 25.84 -12.01
N ALA A 322 17.56 25.51 -12.86
CA ALA A 322 16.28 26.22 -12.88
C ALA A 322 15.35 25.85 -11.69
N GLU A 323 14.96 26.83 -10.87
CA GLU A 323 13.96 26.65 -9.80
C GLU A 323 12.60 26.17 -10.37
N PRO A 324 11.89 25.26 -9.69
CA PRO A 324 10.56 24.82 -10.13
C PRO A 324 9.55 25.98 -10.01
N PRO A 325 8.71 26.22 -11.03
CA PRO A 325 7.73 27.30 -10.99
C PRO A 325 6.58 26.93 -10.05
N TYR A 326 6.61 27.49 -8.83
CA TYR A 326 5.45 27.58 -7.95
C TYR A 326 4.93 29.03 -7.95
N PRO A 327 3.92 29.38 -8.77
CA PRO A 327 3.25 30.67 -8.66
C PRO A 327 2.57 30.78 -7.30
N ARG A 328 2.82 31.87 -6.58
CA ARG A 328 1.97 32.31 -5.47
C ARG A 328 0.76 33.05 -6.04
N ASP A 329 -0.41 32.61 -5.60
CA ASP A 329 -1.72 33.29 -5.61
C ASP A 329 -2.40 33.74 -6.92
N ALA A 330 -3.68 33.32 -6.98
CA ALA A 330 -4.86 34.03 -7.50
C ALA A 330 -5.02 34.34 -9.00
N GLY A 331 -6.21 33.98 -9.54
CA GLY A 331 -6.77 34.58 -10.75
C GLY A 331 -7.82 33.72 -11.47
N LYS A 332 -9.04 34.23 -11.65
CA LYS A 332 -10.04 33.65 -12.57
C LYS A 332 -9.75 34.07 -14.01
N GLY A 333 -10.07 33.22 -15.01
CA GLY A 333 -10.53 33.72 -16.31
C GLY A 333 -10.14 32.91 -17.55
N ALA A 334 -11.18 32.41 -18.25
CA ALA A 334 -11.27 32.11 -19.69
C ALA A 334 -10.24 31.18 -20.38
N GLU A 335 -10.76 30.08 -20.95
CA GLU A 335 -10.10 29.35 -22.05
C GLU A 335 -10.17 30.14 -23.37
N PRO A 336 -9.10 30.14 -24.19
CA PRO A 336 -9.17 30.45 -25.62
C PRO A 336 -9.20 29.16 -26.49
N PRO A 337 -9.74 29.21 -27.72
CA PRO A 337 -10.03 28.01 -28.52
C PRO A 337 -8.80 27.40 -29.23
N LEU A 338 -8.85 26.08 -29.42
CA LEU A 338 -7.88 25.29 -30.19
C LEU A 338 -8.02 25.50 -31.71
N THR A 339 -7.23 26.39 -32.30
CA THR A 339 -6.85 26.36 -33.73
C THR A 339 -5.47 26.98 -33.95
N GLY A 340 -4.55 26.25 -34.61
CA GLY A 340 -3.22 26.80 -34.93
C GLY A 340 -2.17 25.74 -35.27
N ALA A 341 -1.97 25.52 -36.58
CA ALA A 341 -0.91 24.75 -37.26
C ALA A 341 0.25 24.16 -36.39
N ALA A 342 0.30 22.83 -36.31
CA ALA A 342 1.49 22.11 -35.85
C ALA A 342 2.61 22.20 -36.91
N GLY A 343 3.64 22.98 -36.63
CA GLY A 343 4.87 23.03 -37.44
C GLY A 343 5.79 21.83 -37.14
N ALA A 344 6.66 21.49 -38.10
CA ALA A 344 7.45 20.24 -38.14
C ALA A 344 8.58 20.08 -37.07
N GLY A 345 8.48 20.73 -35.90
CA GLY A 345 9.31 20.46 -34.72
C GLY A 345 8.70 19.43 -33.73
N ASP A 346 7.54 18.87 -34.08
CA ASP A 346 6.60 18.18 -33.16
C ASP A 346 7.06 16.78 -32.70
N ALA A 347 7.98 16.14 -33.43
CA ALA A 347 8.38 14.74 -33.22
C ALA A 347 8.90 14.44 -31.80
N ALA A 348 9.99 15.11 -31.39
CA ALA A 348 10.57 14.96 -30.06
C ALA A 348 9.72 15.63 -28.97
N GLY A 349 9.01 16.71 -29.33
CA GLY A 349 8.07 17.41 -28.44
C GLY A 349 6.91 16.52 -27.96
N ALA A 350 6.43 15.60 -28.81
CA ALA A 350 5.38 14.65 -28.46
C ALA A 350 5.78 13.70 -27.32
N LEU A 351 7.05 13.24 -27.30
CA LEU A 351 7.58 12.31 -26.29
C LEU A 351 8.12 12.97 -25.03
N LEU A 352 8.62 14.22 -25.07
CA LEU A 352 9.24 14.84 -23.91
C LEU A 352 8.37 14.82 -22.62
N PRO A 353 7.03 15.02 -22.67
CA PRO A 353 6.15 14.84 -21.50
C PRO A 353 6.11 13.40 -20.97
N VAL A 354 6.18 12.39 -21.84
CA VAL A 354 6.23 10.96 -21.45
C VAL A 354 7.56 10.65 -20.75
N LEU A 355 8.66 11.16 -21.27
CA LEU A 355 10.00 10.99 -20.66
C LEU A 355 10.04 11.65 -19.27
N ARG A 356 9.44 12.83 -19.13
CA ARG A 356 9.28 13.51 -17.83
C ARG A 356 8.38 12.73 -16.87
N HIS A 357 7.31 12.08 -17.35
CA HIS A 357 6.42 11.23 -16.54
C HIS A 357 7.17 10.06 -15.90
N ASN A 358 7.74 9.20 -16.73
CA ASN A 358 8.51 8.02 -16.31
C ASN A 358 9.70 8.41 -15.41
N LEU A 359 10.37 9.55 -15.67
CA LEU A 359 11.40 10.09 -14.79
C LEU A 359 10.86 10.47 -13.39
N LEU A 360 9.72 11.15 -13.32
CA LEU A 360 9.07 11.49 -12.03
C LEU A 360 8.57 10.24 -11.30
N ASP A 361 8.09 9.23 -12.03
CA ASP A 361 7.71 7.92 -11.49
C ASP A 361 8.91 7.21 -10.87
N LEU A 362 10.08 7.17 -11.53
CA LEU A 362 11.32 6.64 -10.95
C LEU A 362 11.78 7.39 -9.70
N LEU A 363 11.86 8.73 -9.76
CA LEU A 363 12.28 9.55 -8.61
C LEU A 363 11.36 9.34 -7.39
N SER A 364 10.04 9.23 -7.64
CA SER A 364 9.06 8.93 -6.60
C SER A 364 9.11 7.48 -6.13
N LEU A 365 9.38 6.51 -7.01
CA LEU A 365 9.57 5.11 -6.64
C LEU A 365 10.78 4.93 -5.72
N VAL A 366 11.92 5.55 -6.04
CA VAL A 366 13.12 5.60 -5.18
C VAL A 366 12.77 6.25 -3.84
N GLY A 367 12.23 7.46 -3.87
CA GLY A 367 11.93 8.25 -2.66
C GLY A 367 10.90 7.59 -1.75
N ILE A 368 9.84 6.98 -2.28
CA ILE A 368 8.83 6.27 -1.49
C ILE A 368 9.42 4.98 -0.91
N THR A 369 10.20 4.22 -1.68
CA THR A 369 10.87 2.99 -1.17
C THR A 369 11.78 3.33 0.01
N ALA A 370 12.60 4.37 -0.14
CA ALA A 370 13.43 4.91 0.93
C ALA A 370 12.59 5.37 2.14
N HIS A 371 11.49 6.08 1.91
CA HIS A 371 10.57 6.49 2.97
C HIS A 371 9.98 5.30 3.73
N ILE A 372 9.54 4.23 3.06
CA ILE A 372 8.98 3.03 3.73
C ILE A 372 10.04 2.42 4.67
N GLY A 373 11.22 2.12 4.13
CA GLY A 373 12.29 1.50 4.90
C GLY A 373 12.80 2.41 6.02
N GLY A 374 12.99 3.69 5.71
CA GLY A 374 13.43 4.74 6.63
C GLY A 374 12.47 4.96 7.80
N TRP A 375 11.16 5.00 7.55
CA TRP A 375 10.12 5.15 8.58
C TRP A 375 10.01 3.92 9.46
N LEU A 376 10.02 2.71 8.87
CA LEU A 376 9.98 1.47 9.64
C LEU A 376 11.23 1.32 10.53
N ALA A 377 12.41 1.68 10.04
CA ALA A 377 13.67 1.68 10.79
C ALA A 377 13.72 2.73 11.91
N ALA A 378 13.13 3.93 11.70
CA ALA A 378 13.06 4.99 12.73
C ALA A 378 12.14 4.62 13.91
N GLY A 379 11.25 3.64 13.73
CA GLY A 379 10.41 3.11 14.78
C GLY A 379 9.17 3.95 15.11
N PRO A 380 8.38 3.54 16.11
CA PRO A 380 7.00 3.98 16.28
C PRO A 380 6.81 5.40 16.85
N ALA A 381 7.89 6.07 17.30
CA ALA A 381 7.78 7.30 18.08
C ALA A 381 7.07 8.45 17.32
N GLY A 382 7.40 8.63 16.03
CA GLY A 382 6.83 9.69 15.18
C GLY A 382 5.41 9.40 14.68
N THR A 383 4.96 8.15 14.72
CA THR A 383 3.67 7.74 14.12
C THR A 383 2.50 8.29 14.92
N CYS A 384 1.60 9.02 14.26
CA CYS A 384 0.47 9.72 14.90
C CYS A 384 -0.87 8.98 14.79
N ARG A 385 -0.99 8.00 13.88
CA ARG A 385 -2.22 7.21 13.69
C ARG A 385 -2.07 5.78 14.24
N TRP A 386 -3.16 5.25 14.80
CA TRP A 386 -3.17 3.92 15.41
C TRP A 386 -3.20 2.79 14.38
N ASP A 387 -3.80 3.04 13.20
CA ASP A 387 -3.93 2.09 12.10
C ASP A 387 -2.59 1.91 11.37
N GLU A 388 -1.87 2.99 11.08
CA GLU A 388 -0.49 2.95 10.57
C GLU A 388 0.46 2.22 11.53
N ALA A 389 0.37 2.51 12.83
CA ALA A 389 1.18 1.85 13.84
C ALA A 389 0.85 0.35 13.97
N LEU A 390 -0.44 -0.03 13.84
CA LEU A 390 -0.87 -1.43 13.77
C LEU A 390 -0.33 -2.12 12.51
N ALA A 391 -0.40 -1.46 11.36
CA ALA A 391 0.05 -2.03 10.09
C ALA A 391 1.58 -2.22 10.07
N ALA A 392 2.35 -1.24 10.55
CA ALA A 392 3.79 -1.37 10.72
C ALA A 392 4.16 -2.49 11.70
N GLY A 393 3.45 -2.63 12.82
CA GLY A 393 3.64 -3.76 13.76
C GLY A 393 3.40 -5.12 13.11
N HIS A 394 2.42 -5.21 12.21
CA HIS A 394 2.12 -6.43 11.45
C HIS A 394 3.23 -6.80 10.44
N GLU A 395 3.84 -5.80 9.81
CA GLU A 395 5.02 -6.03 8.97
C GLU A 395 6.22 -6.49 9.81
N TRP A 396 6.45 -5.87 10.98
CA TRP A 396 7.51 -6.24 11.90
C TRP A 396 7.35 -7.65 12.51
N GLU A 397 6.15 -8.21 12.64
CA GLU A 397 5.94 -9.61 13.10
C GLU A 397 6.78 -10.64 12.31
N ARG A 398 7.12 -10.33 11.05
CA ARG A 398 7.91 -11.18 10.14
C ARG A 398 9.42 -10.98 10.23
N VAL A 399 9.84 -9.83 10.75
CA VAL A 399 11.22 -9.36 10.84
C VAL A 399 11.75 -9.64 12.25
N ASP A 400 11.15 -8.97 13.24
CA ASP A 400 11.45 -9.08 14.66
C ASP A 400 10.18 -8.83 15.50
N ALA A 401 9.83 -9.84 16.31
CA ALA A 401 8.69 -9.82 17.20
C ALA A 401 8.82 -8.83 18.38
N ALA A 402 10.04 -8.43 18.77
CA ALA A 402 10.23 -7.43 19.83
C ALA A 402 9.89 -6.02 19.33
N THR A 403 10.40 -5.65 18.15
CA THR A 403 10.07 -4.38 17.48
C THR A 403 8.59 -4.33 17.13
N ALA A 404 7.97 -5.43 16.69
CA ALA A 404 6.52 -5.52 16.47
C ALA A 404 5.71 -5.13 17.72
N VAL A 405 6.15 -5.55 18.92
CA VAL A 405 5.51 -5.15 20.18
C VAL A 405 5.58 -3.65 20.42
N ALA A 406 6.71 -2.99 20.17
CA ALA A 406 6.83 -1.54 20.32
C ALA A 406 5.85 -0.77 19.40
N TRP A 407 5.70 -1.22 18.14
CA TRP A 407 4.72 -0.67 17.20
C TRP A 407 3.27 -0.89 17.67
N TYR A 408 2.95 -2.07 18.19
CA TYR A 408 1.63 -2.34 18.76
C TYR A 408 1.35 -1.61 20.08
N GLU A 409 2.35 -1.39 20.93
CA GLU A 409 2.22 -0.55 22.13
C GLU A 409 1.92 0.91 21.76
N ARG A 410 2.55 1.43 20.70
CA ARG A 410 2.19 2.74 20.11
C ARG A 410 0.79 2.75 19.51
N ALA A 411 0.43 1.73 18.74
CA ALA A 411 -0.93 1.60 18.19
C ALA A 411 -1.98 1.61 19.31
N LEU A 412 -1.74 0.86 20.39
CA LEU A 412 -2.59 0.83 21.57
C LEU A 412 -2.70 2.23 22.20
N ALA A 413 -1.58 2.95 22.38
CA ALA A 413 -1.58 4.31 22.92
C ALA A 413 -2.52 5.26 22.13
N LEU A 414 -2.52 5.14 20.80
CA LEU A 414 -3.30 5.99 19.90
C LEU A 414 -4.77 5.52 19.70
N ALA A 415 -5.06 4.23 19.83
CA ALA A 415 -6.32 3.57 19.44
C ALA A 415 -7.59 4.10 20.15
N ARG A 416 -8.36 5.01 19.55
CA ARG A 416 -9.60 5.52 20.15
C ARG A 416 -10.78 4.55 19.92
N GLY A 417 -11.58 4.30 20.96
CA GLY A 417 -12.73 3.39 20.91
C GLY A 417 -12.38 1.90 21.03
N ARG A 418 -13.42 1.07 21.21
CA ARG A 418 -13.27 -0.38 21.47
C ARG A 418 -12.80 -1.17 20.25
N THR A 419 -13.23 -0.79 19.05
CA THR A 419 -12.86 -1.46 17.79
C THR A 419 -11.36 -1.40 17.53
N ALA A 420 -10.76 -0.21 17.70
CA ALA A 420 -9.32 -0.01 17.57
C ALA A 420 -8.52 -0.76 18.63
N VAL A 421 -8.93 -0.69 19.91
CA VAL A 421 -8.28 -1.45 21.00
C VAL A 421 -8.38 -2.95 20.76
N ALA A 422 -9.52 -3.47 20.32
CA ALA A 422 -9.69 -4.88 19.96
C ALA A 422 -8.81 -5.31 18.78
N ALA A 423 -8.64 -4.45 17.77
CA ALA A 423 -7.76 -4.72 16.64
C ALA A 423 -6.30 -4.87 17.06
N VAL A 424 -5.79 -3.98 17.92
CA VAL A 424 -4.43 -4.06 18.46
C VAL A 424 -4.28 -5.23 19.44
N ALA A 425 -5.22 -5.43 20.35
CA ALA A 425 -5.17 -6.50 21.35
C ALA A 425 -5.09 -7.90 20.72
N ARG A 426 -5.79 -8.15 19.61
CA ARG A 426 -5.73 -9.41 18.86
C ARG A 426 -4.31 -9.79 18.40
N ARG A 427 -3.41 -8.82 18.22
CA ARG A 427 -2.00 -9.05 17.84
C ARG A 427 -1.06 -8.98 19.04
N LEU A 428 -1.27 -8.00 19.92
CA LEU A 428 -0.39 -7.71 21.05
C LEU A 428 -0.48 -8.75 22.18
N VAL A 429 -1.68 -9.26 22.51
CA VAL A 429 -1.87 -10.24 23.60
C VAL A 429 -1.12 -11.56 23.32
N PRO A 430 -1.19 -12.17 22.11
CA PRO A 430 -0.35 -13.33 21.77
C PRO A 430 1.16 -13.07 21.90
N LEU A 431 1.64 -11.88 21.52
CA LEU A 431 3.06 -11.50 21.66
C LEU A 431 3.49 -11.43 23.14
N TYR A 432 2.71 -10.76 23.99
CA TYR A 432 2.95 -10.73 25.42
C TYR A 432 2.93 -12.12 26.07
N ARG A 433 2.03 -13.02 25.65
CA ARG A 433 2.00 -14.42 26.09
C ARG A 433 3.31 -15.14 25.75
N ARG A 434 3.81 -15.00 24.51
CA ARG A 434 5.11 -15.57 24.09
C ARG A 434 6.27 -15.03 24.92
N GLN A 435 6.26 -13.73 25.22
CA GLN A 435 7.27 -13.05 26.06
C GLN A 435 7.06 -13.25 27.58
N ARG A 436 6.08 -14.06 28.01
CA ARG A 436 5.68 -14.26 29.43
C ARG A 436 5.32 -12.96 30.19
N ARG A 437 4.96 -11.89 29.48
CA ARG A 437 4.48 -10.60 30.02
C ARG A 437 3.01 -10.70 30.45
N TRP A 438 2.69 -11.63 31.36
CA TRP A 438 1.32 -12.00 31.71
C TRP A 438 0.47 -10.84 32.24
N GLY A 439 1.06 -9.96 33.08
CA GLY A 439 0.36 -8.78 33.59
C GLY A 439 -0.06 -7.79 32.50
N ASP A 440 0.74 -7.66 31.44
CA ASP A 440 0.43 -6.78 30.31
C ASP A 440 -0.62 -7.40 29.39
N ALA A 441 -0.55 -8.72 29.17
CA ALA A 441 -1.60 -9.48 28.50
C ALA A 441 -2.95 -9.33 29.24
N VAL A 442 -2.95 -9.46 30.57
CA VAL A 442 -4.13 -9.23 31.42
C VAL A 442 -4.66 -7.79 31.27
N ALA A 443 -3.80 -6.77 31.39
CA ALA A 443 -4.23 -5.38 31.32
C ALA A 443 -4.88 -5.01 29.98
N VAL A 444 -4.32 -5.51 28.87
CA VAL A 444 -4.88 -5.29 27.52
C VAL A 444 -6.14 -6.12 27.30
N GLN A 445 -6.17 -7.39 27.71
CA GLN A 445 -7.35 -8.25 27.55
C GLN A 445 -8.54 -7.78 28.40
N ALA A 446 -8.29 -7.32 29.63
CA ALA A 446 -9.32 -6.76 30.49
C ALA A 446 -9.92 -5.46 29.91
N ALA A 447 -9.18 -4.71 29.09
CA ALA A 447 -9.73 -3.55 28.38
C ALA A 447 -10.80 -3.90 27.32
N LEU A 448 -10.86 -5.16 26.86
CA LEU A 448 -11.89 -5.65 25.96
C LEU A 448 -13.18 -6.09 26.68
N CYS A 449 -13.10 -6.29 27.99
CA CYS A 449 -14.19 -6.79 28.81
C CYS A 449 -15.09 -5.64 29.25
N ASP A 450 -16.35 -5.63 28.79
CA ASP A 450 -17.36 -4.70 29.30
C ASP A 450 -18.25 -5.41 30.36
N PRO A 451 -18.17 -5.03 31.65
CA PRO A 451 -19.03 -5.59 32.68
C PRO A 451 -20.44 -5.00 32.71
N GLN A 452 -20.67 -3.83 32.09
CA GLN A 452 -21.92 -3.07 32.14
C GLN A 452 -22.84 -3.39 30.95
N HIS A 453 -22.29 -3.66 29.77
CA HIS A 453 -23.11 -3.95 28.59
C HIS A 453 -23.76 -5.35 28.67
N PRO A 454 -25.10 -5.46 28.67
CA PRO A 454 -25.82 -6.70 28.99
C PRO A 454 -25.62 -7.83 27.99
N LEU A 455 -25.16 -7.50 26.77
CA LEU A 455 -24.84 -8.42 25.68
C LEU A 455 -23.36 -8.29 25.26
N ALA A 456 -22.45 -7.98 26.18
CA ALA A 456 -21.01 -7.94 25.91
C ALA A 456 -20.51 -9.33 25.40
N PRO A 457 -19.54 -9.40 24.46
CA PRO A 457 -19.02 -10.68 23.97
C PRO A 457 -18.47 -11.54 25.12
N VAL A 458 -18.59 -12.87 24.99
CA VAL A 458 -18.24 -13.83 26.06
C VAL A 458 -16.75 -14.17 25.98
N GLU A 459 -16.22 -14.24 24.77
CA GLU A 459 -14.88 -14.67 24.42
C GLU A 459 -13.79 -13.87 25.15
N PRO A 460 -13.86 -12.52 25.25
CA PRO A 460 -12.83 -11.75 25.96
C PRO A 460 -12.73 -12.09 27.45
N TRP A 461 -13.85 -12.48 28.08
CA TRP A 461 -13.89 -12.92 29.48
C TRP A 461 -13.30 -14.33 29.67
N LEU A 462 -13.46 -15.23 28.68
CA LEU A 462 -12.83 -16.55 28.69
C LEU A 462 -11.31 -16.44 28.50
N ASP A 463 -10.87 -15.62 27.54
CA ASP A 463 -9.46 -15.30 27.32
C ASP A 463 -8.81 -14.67 28.57
N LEU A 464 -9.54 -13.77 29.25
CA LEU A 464 -9.08 -13.15 30.50
C LEU A 464 -8.99 -14.18 31.65
N ALA A 465 -9.93 -15.12 31.75
CA ALA A 465 -9.87 -16.20 32.73
C ALA A 465 -8.65 -17.12 32.50
N GLU A 466 -8.34 -17.44 31.25
CA GLU A 466 -7.12 -18.20 30.89
C GLU A 466 -5.85 -17.47 31.32
N LEU A 467 -5.76 -16.15 31.11
CA LEU A 467 -4.62 -15.35 31.55
C LEU A 467 -4.50 -15.29 33.08
N TRP A 468 -5.61 -15.22 33.81
CA TRP A 468 -5.61 -15.27 35.28
C TRP A 468 -5.15 -16.62 35.84
N LEU A 469 -5.52 -17.73 35.20
CA LEU A 469 -5.00 -19.05 35.53
C LEU A 469 -3.47 -19.11 35.37
N ARG A 470 -2.89 -18.47 34.33
CA ARG A 470 -1.42 -18.36 34.21
C ARG A 470 -0.78 -17.50 35.28
N CYS A 471 -1.47 -16.45 35.71
CA CYS A 471 -1.06 -15.61 36.84
C CYS A 471 -1.29 -16.28 38.22
N ARG A 472 -1.84 -17.50 38.25
CA ARG A 472 -2.26 -18.25 39.45
C ARG A 472 -3.35 -17.55 40.30
N ASP A 473 -4.04 -16.55 39.76
CA ASP A 473 -5.14 -15.87 40.44
C ASP A 473 -6.48 -16.56 40.11
N ARG A 474 -6.72 -17.70 40.79
CA ARG A 474 -7.95 -18.47 40.61
C ARG A 474 -9.20 -17.69 41.02
N ARG A 475 -9.09 -16.73 41.94
CA ARG A 475 -10.22 -15.89 42.38
C ARG A 475 -10.68 -14.98 41.25
N ARG A 476 -9.75 -14.28 40.58
CA ARG A 476 -10.07 -13.45 39.41
C ARG A 476 -10.48 -14.29 38.19
N ALA A 477 -9.87 -15.46 37.98
CA ALA A 477 -10.33 -16.40 36.95
C ALA A 477 -11.80 -16.82 37.17
N ALA A 478 -12.16 -17.24 38.39
CA ALA A 478 -13.53 -17.59 38.75
C ALA A 478 -14.53 -16.44 38.50
N ALA A 479 -14.17 -15.22 38.88
CA ALA A 479 -15.00 -14.03 38.64
C ALA A 479 -15.23 -13.77 37.14
N CYS A 480 -14.22 -13.96 36.30
CA CYS A 480 -14.33 -13.83 34.85
C CYS A 480 -15.25 -14.91 34.25
N LEU A 481 -15.12 -16.17 34.69
CA LEU A 481 -15.99 -17.27 34.24
C LEU A 481 -17.44 -17.10 34.71
N ALA A 482 -17.68 -16.57 35.91
CA ALA A 482 -19.02 -16.24 36.38
C ALA A 482 -19.68 -15.14 35.51
N GLN A 483 -18.93 -14.11 35.11
CA GLN A 483 -19.43 -13.08 34.20
C GLN A 483 -19.66 -13.63 32.79
N ALA A 484 -18.73 -14.44 32.26
CA ALA A 484 -18.87 -15.12 30.97
C ALA A 484 -20.14 -15.98 30.93
N ARG A 485 -20.39 -16.78 31.98
CA ARG A 485 -21.61 -17.59 32.13
C ARG A 485 -22.88 -16.73 32.15
N ARG A 486 -22.91 -15.63 32.92
CA ARG A 486 -24.06 -14.69 32.94
C ARG A 486 -24.35 -14.10 31.55
N LEU A 487 -23.31 -13.74 30.79
CA LEU A 487 -23.44 -13.17 29.43
C LEU A 487 -23.85 -14.21 28.39
N TRP A 488 -23.47 -15.48 28.57
CA TRP A 488 -23.89 -16.62 27.76
C TRP A 488 -25.35 -16.98 28.03
N GLU A 489 -25.74 -17.19 29.30
CA GLU A 489 -27.11 -17.49 29.70
C GLU A 489 -28.11 -16.40 29.25
N ARG A 490 -27.74 -15.11 29.35
CA ARG A 490 -28.56 -14.00 28.86
C ARG A 490 -28.82 -14.07 27.35
N ARG A 491 -27.82 -14.43 26.55
CA ARG A 491 -28.01 -14.62 25.09
C ARG A 491 -28.94 -15.79 24.79
N HIS A 492 -28.77 -16.92 25.47
CA HIS A 492 -29.61 -18.10 25.25
C HIS A 492 -31.06 -17.94 25.75
N ARG A 493 -31.32 -16.98 26.64
CA ARG A 493 -32.67 -16.61 27.08
C ARG A 493 -33.34 -15.55 26.20
N LEU A 494 -32.63 -14.92 25.27
CA LEU A 494 -33.26 -14.07 24.27
C LEU A 494 -33.99 -14.95 23.24
N PRO A 495 -35.28 -14.72 22.95
CA PRO A 495 -35.94 -15.41 21.86
C PRO A 495 -35.27 -15.04 20.54
N LEU A 496 -34.84 -16.04 19.77
CA LEU A 496 -34.42 -15.86 18.39
C LEU A 496 -35.62 -15.37 17.58
N ALA A 497 -35.69 -14.07 17.33
CA ALA A 497 -36.69 -13.45 16.47
C ALA A 497 -36.54 -14.01 15.05
N GLY A 498 -37.36 -15.01 14.71
CA GLY A 498 -37.32 -15.66 13.39
C GLY A 498 -37.72 -17.14 13.37
N VAL A 499 -37.70 -17.87 14.50
CA VAL A 499 -38.09 -19.29 14.51
C VAL A 499 -39.29 -19.53 15.43
N ARG A 500 -40.48 -19.70 14.82
CA ARG A 500 -41.64 -20.27 15.53
C ARG A 500 -41.29 -21.69 15.96
N ARG A 501 -41.17 -21.94 17.26
CA ARG A 501 -41.33 -23.30 17.79
C ARG A 501 -42.78 -23.71 17.59
N ALA A 502 -43.01 -24.70 16.73
CA ALA A 502 -44.29 -25.40 16.70
C ALA A 502 -44.45 -26.24 17.97
N GLY A 503 -45.64 -26.28 18.56
CA GLY A 503 -45.94 -27.02 19.78
C GLY A 503 -46.47 -26.13 20.90
N GLY A 504 -47.80 -25.98 20.95
CA GLY A 504 -48.50 -25.14 21.92
C GLY A 504 -49.99 -25.11 21.65
N ALA A 505 -50.66 -26.26 21.79
CA ALA A 505 -52.12 -26.35 21.65
C ALA A 505 -52.79 -25.66 22.85
N GLY A 506 -53.30 -24.44 22.64
CA GLY A 506 -54.23 -23.76 23.53
C GLY A 506 -55.68 -23.98 23.08
N PRO A 507 -56.66 -24.04 23.99
CA PRO A 507 -58.04 -24.38 23.65
C PRO A 507 -58.74 -23.27 22.84
N ARG A 508 -59.51 -23.67 21.82
CA ARG A 508 -60.38 -22.77 21.06
C ARG A 508 -61.66 -22.45 21.85
N PRO A 509 -62.10 -21.18 21.92
CA PRO A 509 -63.45 -20.84 22.35
C PRO A 509 -64.49 -21.16 21.26
N ALA A 510 -65.77 -21.19 21.67
CA ALA A 510 -66.92 -21.59 20.86
C ALA A 510 -67.25 -20.61 19.70
N PRO A 511 -68.00 -21.04 18.66
CA PRO A 511 -68.25 -20.23 17.47
C PRO A 511 -69.46 -19.31 17.62
N GLY A 512 -69.42 -18.15 16.95
CA GLY A 512 -70.57 -17.28 16.75
C GLY A 512 -70.40 -16.35 15.54
N GLY A 513 -71.47 -16.19 14.75
CA GLY A 513 -71.73 -14.95 14.01
C GLY A 513 -71.17 -14.79 12.58
N THR A 514 -71.88 -15.35 11.60
CA THR A 514 -72.39 -14.67 10.39
C THR A 514 -71.49 -13.88 9.40
N SER A 515 -71.63 -14.25 8.11
CA SER A 515 -71.60 -13.39 6.89
C SER A 515 -70.27 -12.76 6.43
N SER A 516 -70.03 -12.41 5.16
CA SER A 516 -70.52 -12.87 3.83
C SER A 516 -69.64 -12.20 2.72
N ALA A 517 -69.81 -12.59 1.44
CA ALA A 517 -68.99 -12.19 0.26
C ALA A 517 -67.57 -12.80 0.22
N GLY A 518 -66.98 -13.24 -0.91
CA GLY A 518 -67.29 -13.03 -2.33
C GLY A 518 -66.31 -12.00 -2.94
N GLY A 519 -65.55 -12.25 -4.01
CA GLY A 519 -65.38 -13.44 -4.86
C GLY A 519 -64.03 -13.40 -5.60
N ALA A 520 -63.79 -14.34 -6.53
CA ALA A 520 -62.57 -14.50 -7.34
C ALA A 520 -62.57 -13.56 -8.59
N PRO A 521 -61.73 -13.69 -9.67
CA PRO A 521 -60.67 -14.67 -9.97
C PRO A 521 -59.42 -14.11 -10.72
N ALA A 522 -58.70 -15.01 -11.44
CA ALA A 522 -57.78 -14.79 -12.58
C ALA A 522 -56.30 -14.41 -12.27
N ALA A 523 -55.28 -14.89 -13.01
CA ALA A 523 -55.18 -15.98 -14.00
C ALA A 523 -53.71 -16.45 -14.19
N ALA A 524 -53.53 -17.64 -14.81
CA ALA A 524 -52.27 -18.10 -15.44
C ALA A 524 -52.18 -17.54 -16.90
N PRO A 525 -51.25 -17.94 -17.83
CA PRO A 525 -50.22 -19.00 -17.80
C PRO A 525 -48.85 -18.64 -18.44
N GLY A 526 -47.94 -19.62 -18.59
CA GLY A 526 -46.76 -19.52 -19.48
C GLY A 526 -45.68 -20.60 -19.24
N ALA A 527 -45.46 -21.51 -20.21
CA ALA A 527 -44.39 -22.52 -20.23
C ALA A 527 -43.12 -21.99 -20.99
N PRO A 528 -41.98 -22.71 -21.16
CA PRO A 528 -41.86 -24.04 -21.82
C PRO A 528 -40.84 -25.04 -21.16
N PRO A 529 -40.65 -26.27 -21.70
CA PRO A 529 -39.95 -27.37 -21.02
C PRO A 529 -38.65 -27.88 -21.70
N GLY A 530 -37.96 -28.87 -21.10
CA GLY A 530 -37.22 -29.89 -21.88
C GLY A 530 -35.95 -30.51 -21.25
N SER A 531 -35.86 -31.85 -21.36
CA SER A 531 -34.72 -32.78 -21.15
C SER A 531 -34.00 -32.86 -19.78
N GLY A 532 -33.53 -34.02 -19.29
CA GLY A 532 -33.79 -35.41 -19.72
C GLY A 532 -32.54 -36.33 -19.77
N ALA A 533 -32.21 -37.02 -18.66
CA ALA A 533 -31.39 -38.25 -18.57
C ALA A 533 -31.50 -38.77 -17.11
N ALA A 534 -32.10 -39.94 -16.80
CA ALA A 534 -31.59 -41.32 -16.96
C ALA A 534 -30.52 -41.71 -15.88
N ALA A 535 -30.51 -42.91 -15.27
CA ALA A 535 -31.46 -44.03 -15.16
C ALA A 535 -30.98 -45.03 -14.06
N SER A 536 -31.73 -46.14 -13.85
CA SER A 536 -31.54 -47.21 -12.83
C SER A 536 -31.81 -46.79 -11.38
N GLY A 537 -32.49 -47.55 -10.51
CA GLY A 537 -33.00 -48.93 -10.49
C GLY A 537 -32.89 -49.41 -9.02
N THR A 538 -33.76 -50.20 -8.38
CA THR A 538 -34.84 -51.09 -8.83
C THR A 538 -35.77 -51.34 -7.62
N THR A 539 -37.09 -51.53 -7.79
CA THR A 539 -38.05 -51.99 -6.76
C THR A 539 -38.12 -53.53 -6.74
N PRO A 540 -38.41 -54.23 -5.61
CA PRO A 540 -39.77 -54.33 -5.01
C PRO A 540 -39.72 -54.36 -3.45
N ASP A 541 -40.76 -54.57 -2.61
CA ASP A 541 -42.23 -54.68 -2.75
C ASP A 541 -42.91 -54.31 -1.39
N PRO A 542 -44.27 -54.27 -1.23
CA PRO A 542 -44.90 -53.84 0.01
C PRO A 542 -45.12 -54.97 1.04
N GLY A 543 -45.01 -54.64 2.32
CA GLY A 543 -45.30 -55.52 3.46
C GLY A 543 -46.07 -54.80 4.56
N ASP A 544 -47.16 -55.41 5.03
CA ASP A 544 -48.22 -54.81 5.84
C ASP A 544 -47.94 -54.82 7.37
N GLY A 545 -48.68 -54.00 8.11
CA GLY A 545 -49.15 -54.29 9.47
C GLY A 545 -48.14 -54.34 10.62
N GLY A 546 -47.96 -53.22 11.34
CA GLY A 546 -47.05 -53.21 12.50
C GLY A 546 -47.17 -52.03 13.48
N HIS A 547 -48.38 -51.67 13.92
CA HIS A 547 -48.53 -50.65 14.98
C HIS A 547 -47.87 -51.08 16.31
N ARG A 548 -46.70 -50.52 16.62
CA ARG A 548 -46.19 -50.37 17.99
C ARG A 548 -46.01 -48.89 18.29
N GLY A 549 -46.61 -48.43 19.39
CA GLY A 549 -46.56 -47.02 19.77
C GLY A 549 -45.14 -46.56 20.03
N ARG A 550 -44.66 -45.62 19.21
CA ARG A 550 -43.43 -44.86 19.52
C ARG A 550 -43.75 -43.91 20.67
N VAL A 551 -43.21 -44.22 21.86
CA VAL A 551 -43.04 -43.23 22.92
C VAL A 551 -42.32 -42.01 22.32
N PRO A 552 -42.68 -40.76 22.66
CA PRO A 552 -41.90 -39.62 22.19
C PRO A 552 -40.48 -39.73 22.75
N GLU A 553 -39.51 -40.01 21.88
CA GLU A 553 -38.10 -39.88 22.28
C GLU A 553 -37.87 -38.42 22.66
N GLU A 554 -37.42 -38.19 23.90
CA GLU A 554 -36.95 -36.87 24.30
C GLU A 554 -35.84 -36.44 23.33
N PRO A 555 -35.84 -35.18 22.86
CA PRO A 555 -34.81 -34.72 21.95
C PRO A 555 -33.45 -34.83 22.64
N LEU A 556 -32.60 -35.72 22.12
CA LEU A 556 -31.22 -35.93 22.58
C LEU A 556 -30.55 -34.57 22.84
N PRO A 557 -29.92 -34.37 24.02
CA PRO A 557 -29.36 -33.08 24.38
C PRO A 557 -28.32 -32.66 23.34
N ALA A 558 -28.56 -31.52 22.69
CA ALA A 558 -27.72 -31.02 21.62
C ALA A 558 -26.25 -30.95 22.06
N SER A 559 -25.35 -31.54 21.28
CA SER A 559 -23.92 -31.59 21.57
C SER A 559 -23.38 -30.20 21.92
N PRO A 560 -22.73 -30.01 23.08
CA PRO A 560 -22.42 -28.68 23.61
C PRO A 560 -21.51 -27.91 22.64
N SER A 561 -21.78 -26.62 22.45
CA SER A 561 -21.06 -25.78 21.50
C SER A 561 -19.57 -25.66 21.83
N PRO A 562 -18.69 -25.29 20.87
CA PRO A 562 -17.27 -25.08 21.17
C PRO A 562 -17.01 -24.10 22.32
N LEU A 563 -17.89 -23.10 22.48
CA LEU A 563 -17.83 -22.11 23.55
C LEU A 563 -18.25 -22.70 24.90
N GLU A 564 -19.32 -23.50 24.96
CA GLU A 564 -19.70 -24.24 26.17
C GLU A 564 -18.61 -25.22 26.61
N ARG A 565 -18.01 -25.97 25.67
CA ARG A 565 -16.89 -26.87 25.96
C ARG A 565 -15.69 -26.10 26.52
N ARG A 566 -15.39 -24.91 26.01
CA ARG A 566 -14.33 -24.03 26.55
C ARG A 566 -14.68 -23.52 27.95
N LEU A 567 -15.89 -23.02 28.17
CA LEU A 567 -16.37 -22.53 29.47
C LEU A 567 -16.31 -23.64 30.54
N ALA A 568 -16.84 -24.83 30.25
CA ALA A 568 -16.83 -25.97 31.16
C ALA A 568 -15.40 -26.49 31.44
N ARG A 569 -14.50 -26.48 30.43
CA ARG A 569 -13.08 -26.81 30.63
C ARG A 569 -12.41 -25.84 31.61
N LEU A 570 -12.61 -24.53 31.43
CA LEU A 570 -12.01 -23.52 32.30
C LEU A 570 -12.59 -23.55 33.72
N GLN A 571 -13.89 -23.87 33.87
CA GLN A 571 -14.51 -24.05 35.19
C GLN A 571 -13.89 -25.20 35.98
N ARG A 572 -13.62 -26.35 35.34
CA ARG A 572 -12.90 -27.48 35.99
C ARG A 572 -11.49 -27.09 36.43
N LEU A 573 -10.73 -26.42 35.55
CA LEU A 573 -9.37 -25.96 35.85
C LEU A 573 -9.29 -24.95 37.02
N VAL A 574 -10.34 -24.16 37.26
CA VAL A 574 -10.45 -23.28 38.42
C VAL A 574 -10.76 -24.05 39.71
N ALA A 575 -11.56 -25.12 39.62
CA ALA A 575 -12.06 -25.89 40.77
C ALA A 575 -11.05 -26.91 41.33
N GLU A 576 -10.20 -27.52 40.51
CA GLU A 576 -9.33 -28.63 40.93
C GLU A 576 -8.13 -28.20 41.81
N PRO A 577 -7.91 -28.79 43.01
CA PRO A 577 -6.72 -28.60 43.83
C PRO A 577 -5.48 -29.29 43.20
N GLY A 578 -4.98 -28.72 42.10
CA GLY A 578 -3.86 -29.27 41.33
C GLY A 578 -3.73 -28.69 39.91
N GLY A 579 -4.74 -27.94 39.45
CA GLY A 579 -4.82 -27.38 38.09
C GLY A 579 -3.64 -26.53 37.62
N ASP A 580 -2.73 -26.09 38.50
CA ASP A 580 -1.51 -25.34 38.16
C ASP A 580 -0.51 -26.15 37.28
N ALA A 581 -0.62 -27.49 37.26
CA ALA A 581 0.15 -28.34 36.35
C ALA A 581 -0.52 -28.42 34.96
N GLN A 582 -1.83 -28.64 34.88
CA GLN A 582 -2.57 -28.68 33.61
C GLN A 582 -2.68 -27.30 32.95
N ALA A 583 -2.78 -26.23 33.73
CA ALA A 583 -2.72 -24.85 33.25
C ALA A 583 -1.33 -24.47 32.72
N ARG A 584 -0.27 -25.24 32.99
CA ARG A 584 1.05 -25.10 32.33
C ARG A 584 1.10 -25.78 30.96
N ALA A 585 0.30 -26.81 30.71
CA ALA A 585 0.25 -27.54 29.43
C ALA A 585 -0.67 -26.89 28.37
N LEU A 586 -1.54 -25.97 28.78
CA LEU A 586 -2.31 -25.07 27.91
C LEU A 586 -1.43 -24.01 27.22
#